data_AF-A0A0S7ES17-F1
#
_entry.id   AF-A0A0S7ES17-F1
#
_cell.length_a   1.000
_cell.length_b   1.000
_cell.length_c   1.000
_cell.angle_alpha   90.00
_cell.angle_beta   90.00
_cell.angle_gamma   90.00
#
_symmetry.space_group_name_H-M   'P 1'
#
loop_
_entity.id
_entity.type
_entity.pdbx_description
1 polymer ?
#
loop_
_entity_poly.entity_id
_entity_poly.type
_entity_poly.pdbx_seq_one_letter_code
_entity_poly.pdbx_strand_id
1 'polypeptide(L)'
;MDLKSFLAYCAEQFQLTTLRGILTAPPTAELEPLKDGQLSQTDESDMGMMYSELSVIGKLRKISKCGPFSMFCKLIHLWRDVLSPTQVAQKVKHFFRMYSVNRHKMTTVTPSYHAESYSPDDNRFDLRPFLYNTHW
;
A
#
# COMPACT_ATOMS: atom_id res chain seq x y z
N MET A 1 -8.36 2.67 3.74
CA MET A 1 -9.78 3.07 3.86
C MET A 1 -10.16 3.18 5.33
N ASP A 2 -9.83 2.19 6.15
CA ASP A 2 -10.28 2.11 7.56
C ASP A 2 -9.79 3.26 8.43
N LEU A 3 -8.54 3.73 8.26
CA LEU A 3 -8.03 4.89 9.00
C LEU A 3 -8.82 6.18 8.69
N LYS A 4 -9.16 6.42 7.42
CA LYS A 4 -9.98 7.59 7.04
C LYS A 4 -11.39 7.47 7.62
N SER A 5 -11.99 6.27 7.57
CA SER A 5 -13.31 5.99 8.16
C SER A 5 -13.29 6.16 9.68
N PHE A 6 -12.24 5.72 10.35
CA PHE A 6 -12.07 5.87 11.80
C PHE A 6 -11.95 7.35 12.20
N LEU A 7 -11.16 8.14 11.46
CA LEU A 7 -11.07 9.58 11.70
C LEU A 7 -12.41 10.30 11.47
N ALA A 8 -13.16 9.91 10.44
CA ALA A 8 -14.50 10.46 10.20
C ALA A 8 -15.46 10.13 11.35
N TYR A 9 -15.46 8.88 11.82
CA TYR A 9 -16.21 8.47 13.01
C TYR A 9 -15.82 9.30 14.25
N CYS A 10 -14.52 9.50 14.49
CA CYS A 10 -14.04 10.29 15.61
C CYS A 10 -14.45 11.76 15.52
N ALA A 11 -14.47 12.34 14.31
CA ALA A 11 -14.90 13.71 14.09
C ALA A 11 -16.35 13.93 14.52
N GLU A 12 -17.21 12.92 14.31
CA GLU A 12 -18.63 12.98 14.68
C GLU A 12 -18.86 12.61 16.15
N GLN A 13 -18.35 11.47 16.59
CA GLN A 13 -18.66 10.94 17.92
C GLN A 13 -17.96 11.67 19.06
N PHE A 14 -16.71 12.09 18.84
CA PHE A 14 -15.93 12.82 19.83
C PHE A 14 -15.93 14.34 19.57
N GLN A 15 -16.70 14.81 18.59
CA GLN A 15 -16.83 16.22 18.21
C GLN A 15 -15.49 16.90 17.86
N LEU A 16 -14.53 16.13 17.35
CA LEU A 16 -13.21 16.61 16.94
C LEU A 16 -13.25 17.21 15.53
N THR A 17 -13.85 18.40 15.40
CA THR A 17 -14.13 19.04 14.10
C THR A 17 -12.88 19.30 13.25
N THR A 18 -11.71 19.52 13.87
CA THR A 18 -10.42 19.69 13.19
C THR A 18 -10.06 18.52 12.27
N LEU A 19 -10.53 17.30 12.58
CA LEU A 19 -10.29 16.12 11.75
C LEU A 19 -10.90 16.24 10.35
N ARG A 20 -11.96 17.04 10.17
CA ARG A 20 -12.57 17.26 8.85
C ARG A 20 -11.60 17.98 7.91
N GLY A 21 -10.91 19.01 8.40
CA GLY A 21 -9.88 19.72 7.62
C GLY A 21 -8.73 18.81 7.23
N ILE A 22 -8.28 17.96 8.15
CA ILE A 22 -7.21 16.97 7.91
C ILE A 22 -7.63 15.95 6.84
N LEU A 23 -8.87 15.44 6.92
CA LEU A 23 -9.39 14.47 5.94
C LEU A 23 -9.51 15.06 4.52
N THR A 24 -9.76 16.36 4.41
CA THR A 24 -9.83 17.07 3.12
C THR A 24 -8.48 17.54 2.59
N ALA A 25 -7.43 17.53 3.41
CA ALA A 25 -6.11 17.97 3.01
C ALA A 25 -5.46 16.98 2.01
N PRO A 26 -4.66 17.46 1.05
CA PRO A 26 -3.95 16.59 0.12
C PRO A 26 -2.88 15.76 0.85
N PRO A 27 -2.77 14.44 0.58
CA PRO A 27 -1.76 13.58 1.21
C PRO A 27 -0.40 13.75 0.53
N THR A 28 0.35 14.76 0.97
CA THR A 28 1.68 15.11 0.43
C THR A 28 2.73 15.14 1.54
N ALA A 29 3.95 14.74 1.21
CA ALA A 29 5.09 14.86 2.11
C ALA A 29 5.83 16.17 1.78
N GLU A 30 5.82 17.13 2.72
CA GLU A 30 6.50 18.43 2.57
C GLU A 30 8.02 18.31 2.80
N LEU A 31 8.67 17.37 2.10
CA LEU A 31 10.10 17.05 2.25
C LEU A 31 10.96 17.60 1.10
N GLU A 32 10.34 17.98 -0.01
CA GLU A 32 11.02 18.54 -1.19
C GLU A 32 10.56 19.99 -1.44
N PRO A 33 11.44 20.85 -2.01
CA PRO A 33 11.07 22.21 -2.33
C PRO A 33 9.93 22.25 -3.35
N LEU A 34 8.98 23.17 -3.14
CA LEU A 34 7.84 23.38 -4.03
C LEU A 34 8.34 23.72 -5.45
N LYS A 35 7.86 22.99 -6.46
CA LYS A 35 8.05 23.37 -7.87
C LYS A 35 6.99 24.41 -8.22
N ASP A 36 7.42 25.61 -8.60
CA ASP A 36 6.52 26.72 -8.99
C ASP A 36 5.45 27.06 -7.94
N GLY A 37 5.75 26.86 -6.65
CA GLY A 37 4.81 27.10 -5.54
C GLY A 37 3.70 26.06 -5.40
N GLN A 38 3.72 24.97 -6.18
CA GLN A 38 2.75 23.89 -6.10
C GLN A 38 3.33 22.66 -5.39
N LEU A 39 2.48 22.03 -4.56
CA LEU A 39 2.76 20.74 -3.94
C LEU A 39 2.86 19.69 -5.06
N SER A 40 4.09 19.28 -5.36
CA SER A 40 4.39 18.59 -6.61
C SER A 40 4.10 17.08 -6.59
N GLN A 41 3.73 16.49 -5.43
CA GLN A 41 3.75 15.03 -5.31
C GLN A 41 2.79 14.48 -4.23
N THR A 42 1.93 13.54 -4.64
CA THR A 42 1.11 12.74 -3.73
C THR A 42 1.78 11.41 -3.42
N ASP A 43 1.52 10.86 -2.24
CA ASP A 43 2.04 9.56 -1.81
C ASP A 43 1.72 8.40 -2.78
N GLU A 44 0.51 8.35 -3.33
CA GLU A 44 0.12 7.34 -4.33
C GLU A 44 0.89 7.47 -5.65
N SER A 45 1.21 8.70 -6.06
CA SER A 45 2.06 8.96 -7.22
C SER A 45 3.47 8.41 -6.98
N ASP A 46 4.02 8.60 -5.79
CA ASP A 46 5.37 8.11 -5.44
C ASP A 46 5.45 6.61 -5.32
N MET A 47 4.44 5.99 -4.73
CA MET A 47 4.35 4.54 -4.68
C MET A 47 4.13 3.93 -6.08
N GLY A 48 3.63 4.71 -7.03
CA GLY A 48 3.22 4.24 -8.36
C GLY A 48 2.03 3.27 -8.30
N MET A 49 1.24 3.35 -7.24
CA MET A 49 0.11 2.45 -6.97
C MET A 49 -0.85 3.07 -5.96
N MET A 50 -2.15 2.88 -6.20
CA MET A 50 -3.19 3.38 -5.30
C MET A 50 -3.28 2.54 -4.02
N TYR A 51 -3.72 3.13 -2.91
CA TYR A 51 -3.98 2.39 -1.66
C TYR A 51 -5.05 1.30 -1.83
N SER A 52 -6.03 1.53 -2.70
CA SER A 52 -7.07 0.54 -3.03
C SER A 52 -6.47 -0.70 -3.70
N GLU A 53 -5.54 -0.50 -4.64
CA GLU A 53 -4.81 -1.56 -5.33
C GLU A 53 -3.88 -2.32 -4.36
N LEU A 54 -3.13 -1.58 -3.52
CA LEU A 54 -2.25 -2.15 -2.51
C LEU A 54 -3.01 -3.03 -1.50
N SER A 55 -4.24 -2.63 -1.10
CA SER A 55 -5.06 -3.44 -0.20
C SER A 55 -5.41 -4.79 -0.81
N VAL A 56 -5.84 -4.82 -2.08
CA VAL A 56 -6.15 -6.06 -2.82
C VAL A 56 -4.89 -6.93 -2.93
N ILE A 57 -3.79 -6.34 -3.37
CA ILE A 57 -2.52 -7.04 -3.55
C ILE A 57 -1.99 -7.61 -2.21
N GLY A 58 -2.09 -6.85 -1.12
CA GLY A 58 -1.69 -7.29 0.22
C GLY A 58 -2.45 -8.53 0.68
N LYS A 59 -3.78 -8.54 0.50
CA LYS A 59 -4.65 -9.69 0.79
C LYS A 59 -4.30 -10.89 -0.10
N LEU A 60 -4.10 -10.68 -1.40
CA LEU A 60 -3.69 -11.76 -2.31
C LEU A 60 -2.34 -12.38 -1.91
N ARG A 61 -1.35 -11.55 -1.56
CA ARG A 61 -0.01 -12.01 -1.13
C ARG A 61 -0.10 -12.86 0.14
N LYS A 62 -0.76 -12.34 1.18
CA LYS A 62 -0.68 -12.90 2.53
C LYS A 62 -1.78 -13.90 2.84
N ILE A 63 -3.01 -13.65 2.42
CA ILE A 63 -4.17 -14.52 2.71
C ILE A 63 -4.29 -15.58 1.63
N SER A 64 -4.38 -15.16 0.35
CA SER A 64 -4.50 -16.08 -0.79
C SER A 64 -3.19 -16.72 -1.22
N LYS A 65 -2.09 -16.47 -0.50
CA LYS A 65 -0.74 -17.04 -0.72
C LYS A 65 -0.23 -16.90 -2.15
N CYS A 66 -0.57 -15.80 -2.81
CA CYS A 66 -0.19 -15.57 -4.20
C CYS A 66 1.25 -15.04 -4.32
N GLY A 67 2.08 -15.72 -5.10
CA GLY A 67 3.33 -15.19 -5.63
C GLY A 67 3.07 -14.37 -6.91
N PRO A 68 4.12 -13.90 -7.62
CA PRO A 68 3.96 -13.00 -8.77
C PRO A 68 3.04 -13.56 -9.85
N PHE A 69 3.28 -14.79 -10.30
CA PHE A 69 2.49 -15.39 -11.38
C PHE A 69 1.04 -15.67 -10.97
N SER A 70 0.82 -16.29 -9.79
CA SER A 70 -0.54 -16.58 -9.34
C SER A 70 -1.34 -15.31 -9.00
N MET A 71 -0.66 -14.24 -8.56
CA MET A 71 -1.28 -12.92 -8.39
C MET A 71 -1.69 -12.33 -9.73
N PHE A 72 -0.82 -12.37 -10.74
CA PHE A 72 -1.14 -11.94 -12.10
C PHE A 72 -2.38 -12.67 -12.64
N CYS A 73 -2.41 -14.00 -12.58
CA CYS A 73 -3.56 -14.82 -13.03
C CYS A 73 -4.88 -14.43 -12.34
N LYS A 74 -4.84 -14.04 -11.06
CA LYS A 74 -6.05 -13.59 -10.36
C LYS A 74 -6.45 -12.17 -10.76
N LEU A 75 -5.48 -11.26 -10.84
CA LEU A 75 -5.73 -9.85 -11.11
C LEU A 75 -6.20 -9.58 -12.54
N ILE A 76 -5.76 -10.37 -13.53
CA ILE A 76 -6.28 -10.23 -14.91
C ILE A 76 -7.80 -10.44 -14.99
N HIS A 77 -8.36 -11.27 -14.10
CA HIS A 77 -9.80 -11.50 -14.03
C HIS A 77 -10.48 -10.46 -13.14
N LEU A 78 -9.87 -10.09 -12.02
CA LEU A 78 -10.44 -9.12 -11.07
C LEU A 78 -10.48 -7.70 -11.64
N TRP A 79 -9.49 -7.33 -12.45
CA TRP A 79 -9.34 -5.99 -13.03
C TRP A 79 -9.63 -5.94 -14.54
N ARG A 80 -10.29 -6.98 -15.08
CA ARG A 80 -10.55 -7.13 -16.52
C ARG A 80 -11.26 -5.95 -17.18
N ASP A 81 -12.12 -5.25 -16.43
CA ASP A 81 -12.95 -4.16 -16.96
C ASP A 81 -12.25 -2.80 -16.89
N VAL A 82 -11.12 -2.72 -16.17
CA VAL A 82 -10.40 -1.46 -15.91
C VAL A 82 -8.96 -1.47 -16.42
N LEU A 83 -8.33 -2.64 -16.55
CA LEU A 83 -6.91 -2.77 -16.91
C LEU A 83 -6.70 -3.89 -17.92
N SER A 84 -5.82 -3.63 -18.89
CA SER A 84 -5.33 -4.65 -19.82
C SER A 84 -4.37 -5.64 -19.13
N PRO A 85 -4.20 -6.86 -19.66
CA PRO A 85 -3.23 -7.82 -19.13
C PRO A 85 -1.81 -7.25 -18.99
N THR A 86 -1.36 -6.43 -19.93
CA THR A 86 -0.04 -5.77 -19.87
C THR A 86 0.08 -4.83 -18.67
N GLN A 87 -0.94 -4.02 -18.41
CA GLN A 87 -0.96 -3.11 -17.26
C GLN A 87 -1.00 -3.88 -15.93
N VAL A 88 -1.76 -4.98 -15.86
CA VAL A 88 -1.78 -5.86 -14.69
C VAL A 88 -0.39 -6.46 -14.44
N ALA A 89 0.27 -6.95 -15.49
CA ALA A 89 1.63 -7.50 -15.38
C ALA A 89 2.64 -6.45 -14.89
N GLN A 90 2.56 -5.22 -15.41
CA GLN A 90 3.41 -4.10 -14.96
C GLN A 90 3.18 -3.79 -13.47
N LYS A 91 1.93 -3.71 -13.02
CA LYS A 91 1.59 -3.48 -11.60
C LYS A 91 2.11 -4.59 -10.68
N VAL A 92 1.93 -5.86 -11.08
CA VAL A 92 2.43 -7.00 -10.30
C VAL A 92 3.96 -6.98 -10.20
N LYS A 93 4.66 -6.77 -11.32
CA LYS A 93 6.12 -6.67 -11.34
C LYS A 93 6.63 -5.51 -10.48
N HIS A 94 6.01 -4.34 -10.62
CA HIS A 94 6.33 -3.15 -9.82
C HIS A 94 6.15 -3.43 -8.32
N PHE A 95 5.03 -4.01 -7.92
CA PHE A 95 4.78 -4.39 -6.54
C PHE A 95 5.85 -5.35 -5.99
N PHE A 96 6.14 -6.46 -6.68
CA PHE A 96 7.10 -7.45 -6.18
C PHE A 96 8.54 -6.94 -6.18
N ARG A 97 8.92 -6.09 -7.14
CA ARG A 97 10.21 -5.39 -7.13
C ARG A 97 10.33 -4.49 -5.90
N MET A 98 9.35 -3.60 -5.69
CA MET A 98 9.38 -2.67 -4.55
C MET A 98 9.29 -3.39 -3.21
N TYR A 99 8.47 -4.43 -3.10
CA TYR A 99 8.39 -5.30 -1.93
C TYR A 99 9.74 -5.94 -1.62
N SER A 100 10.39 -6.53 -2.62
CA SER A 100 11.66 -7.25 -2.46
C SER A 100 12.80 -6.31 -2.07
N VAL A 101 12.94 -5.16 -2.74
CA VAL A 101 13.96 -4.14 -2.44
C VAL A 101 13.80 -3.60 -1.02
N ASN A 102 12.56 -3.37 -0.57
CA ASN A 102 12.29 -2.74 0.71
C ASN A 102 12.05 -3.73 1.87
N ARG A 103 12.09 -5.05 1.64
CA ARG A 103 11.72 -6.03 2.69
C ARG A 103 12.61 -5.93 3.92
N HIS A 104 13.89 -5.60 3.75
CA HIS A 104 14.81 -5.38 4.87
C HIS A 104 14.28 -4.38 5.92
N LYS A 105 13.51 -3.36 5.50
CA LYS A 105 12.90 -2.39 6.42
C LYS A 105 11.94 -3.04 7.43
N MET A 106 11.34 -4.17 7.08
CA MET A 106 10.44 -4.91 7.96
C MET A 106 11.15 -5.66 9.09
N THR A 107 12.46 -5.90 8.96
CA THR A 107 13.25 -6.57 10.02
C THR A 107 13.49 -5.66 11.22
N THR A 108 13.45 -4.34 11.01
CA THR A 108 13.71 -3.32 12.04
C THR A 108 12.51 -2.39 12.26
N VAL A 109 11.33 -2.74 11.74
CA VAL A 109 10.12 -1.93 11.94
C VAL A 109 9.69 -1.97 13.40
N THR A 110 9.15 -0.86 13.91
CA THR A 110 8.59 -0.79 15.26
C THR A 110 7.45 -1.81 15.41
N PRO A 111 7.40 -2.59 16.50
CA PRO A 111 6.27 -3.48 16.79
C PRO A 111 4.95 -2.70 16.79
N SER A 112 3.93 -3.24 16.12
CA SER A 112 2.62 -2.59 15.98
C SER A 112 1.48 -3.45 16.52
N TYR A 113 0.38 -2.82 16.91
CA TYR A 113 -0.86 -3.52 17.22
C TYR A 113 -1.31 -4.39 16.04
N HIS A 114 -1.72 -5.63 16.32
CA HIS A 114 -2.20 -6.55 15.29
C HIS A 114 -3.69 -6.33 15.04
N ALA A 115 -4.03 -5.77 13.88
CA ALA A 115 -5.43 -5.52 13.48
C ALA A 115 -5.86 -6.33 12.24
N GLU A 116 -4.92 -6.73 11.39
CA GLU A 116 -5.22 -7.23 10.05
C GLU A 116 -4.53 -8.56 9.74
N SER A 117 -5.29 -9.50 9.18
CA SER A 117 -4.82 -10.85 8.80
C SER A 117 -3.86 -10.87 7.62
N TYR A 118 -3.57 -9.71 7.02
CA TYR A 118 -2.60 -9.54 5.93
C TYR A 118 -1.36 -8.72 6.33
N SER A 119 -1.13 -8.53 7.63
CA SER A 119 0.04 -7.82 8.15
C SER A 119 1.37 -8.34 7.56
N PRO A 120 2.31 -7.43 7.20
CA PRO A 120 3.65 -7.80 6.75
C PRO A 120 4.68 -7.95 7.87
N ASP A 121 4.29 -7.87 9.16
CA ASP A 121 5.21 -7.94 10.32
C ASP A 121 6.14 -9.16 10.25
N ASP A 122 7.45 -8.93 10.30
CA ASP A 122 8.47 -9.97 10.15
C ASP A 122 8.81 -10.65 11.47
N ASN A 123 8.44 -10.06 12.62
CA ASN A 123 8.84 -10.58 13.93
C ASN A 123 8.03 -11.82 14.34
N ARG A 124 6.74 -11.87 13.99
CA ARG A 124 5.83 -12.92 14.49
C ARG A 124 4.87 -13.45 13.44
N PHE A 125 4.46 -12.64 12.46
CA PHE A 125 3.30 -12.97 11.63
C PHE A 125 3.60 -13.37 10.18
N ASP A 126 4.56 -12.71 9.52
CA ASP A 126 4.93 -12.93 8.12
C ASP A 126 6.43 -13.17 7.97
N LEU A 127 6.90 -14.31 8.50
CA LEU A 127 8.30 -14.72 8.39
C LEU A 127 8.69 -14.92 6.92
N ARG A 128 9.65 -14.13 6.43
CA ARG A 128 10.07 -14.12 5.03
C ARG A 128 11.58 -13.85 4.91
N PRO A 129 12.24 -14.26 3.82
CA PRO A 129 13.53 -13.70 3.47
C PRO A 129 13.48 -12.17 3.43
N PHE A 130 14.59 -11.51 3.73
CA PHE A 130 14.74 -10.06 3.56
C PHE A 130 15.79 -9.70 2.50
N LEU A 131 16.58 -10.68 2.05
CA LEU A 131 17.48 -10.59 0.91
C LEU A 131 16.90 -11.41 -0.24
N TYR A 132 16.31 -10.74 -1.21
CA TYR A 132 15.70 -11.34 -2.40
C TYR A 132 16.51 -11.01 -3.66
N ASN A 133 16.45 -11.88 -4.67
CA ASN A 133 16.69 -11.44 -6.05
C ASN A 133 15.55 -10.48 -6.42
N THR A 134 15.84 -9.30 -6.94
CA THR A 134 14.82 -8.26 -7.24
C THR A 134 14.39 -8.22 -8.70
N HIS A 135 14.86 -9.15 -9.54
CA HIS A 135 14.61 -9.19 -10.99
C HIS A 135 13.50 -10.16 -11.42
N TRP A 136 12.48 -10.37 -10.58
CA TRP A 136 11.31 -11.22 -10.89
C TRP A 136 10.46 -10.70 -12.05
#